data_AF-A0A9D0I5N1-F1
#
_entry.id   AF-A0A9D0I5N1-F1
#
_cell.length_a   1.000
_cell.length_b   1.000
_cell.length_c   1.000
_cell.angle_alpha   90.00
_cell.angle_beta   90.00
_cell.angle_gamma   90.00
#
_symmetry.space_group_name_H-M   'P 1'
#
loop_
_entity.id
_entity.type
_entity.pdbx_description
1 polymer ?
#
loop_
_entity_poly.entity_id
_entity_poly.type
_entity_poly.pdbx_seq_one_letter_code
_entity_poly.pdbx_strand_id
1 'polypeptide(L)'
;MAPPLWKGEQKINRIFVPLLLAMALANLLVHLQALGLADTASRGTDVMLYLIILLLIILSGRVMPFFTRAVIPGHAPKQNPVVDKVTLIALGALILELLLLPTPWLTALLTLTLAVTQILRLFGWYHRGIWKLPILWVLYTGFFWIIAGLLLMALAQFDLFPANLARHALTLGGIGITTFGMMARVSLGHTGRPIDPAPAISLGFVLLNIAAAARVFGPLLLAEKYNLWIHLSGGLWVISFLLFSVVYLPKLSRPRVDGKAG
;
A
#
# COMPACT_ATOMS: atom_id res chain seq x y z
N MET A 1 -14.68 30.45 -14.00
CA MET A 1 -14.23 30.31 -12.58
C MET A 1 -13.20 29.19 -12.52
N ALA A 2 -12.01 29.41 -11.94
CA ALA A 2 -11.04 28.33 -11.75
C ALA A 2 -11.58 27.27 -10.76
N PRO A 3 -11.39 25.96 -11.02
CA PRO A 3 -11.90 24.90 -10.14
C PRO A 3 -11.36 25.02 -8.71
N PRO A 4 -12.08 24.54 -7.67
CA PRO A 4 -11.67 24.62 -6.26
C PRO A 4 -10.25 24.10 -6.00
N LEU A 5 -9.81 23.09 -6.76
CA LEU A 5 -8.45 22.52 -6.75
C LEU A 5 -7.33 23.54 -7.03
N TRP A 6 -7.60 24.57 -7.84
CA TRP A 6 -6.61 25.59 -8.18
C TRP A 6 -6.58 26.75 -7.18
N LYS A 7 -7.66 26.92 -6.39
CA LYS A 7 -7.78 27.92 -5.34
C LYS A 7 -7.27 27.46 -3.96
N GLY A 8 -7.11 26.15 -3.76
CA GLY A 8 -6.60 25.62 -2.50
C GLY A 8 -5.14 26.00 -2.24
N GLU A 9 -4.81 26.32 -0.99
CA GLU A 9 -3.46 26.73 -0.57
C GLU A 9 -2.43 25.61 -0.76
N GLN A 10 -2.87 24.35 -0.67
CA GLN A 10 -2.01 23.17 -0.81
C GLN A 10 -1.80 22.79 -2.28
N LYS A 11 -0.89 23.52 -2.95
CA LYS A 11 -0.48 23.25 -4.35
C LYS A 11 -0.05 21.81 -4.61
N ILE A 12 0.40 21.10 -3.57
CA ILE A 12 0.83 19.70 -3.66
C ILE A 12 -0.31 18.75 -4.03
N ASN A 13 -1.56 19.12 -3.75
CA ASN A 13 -2.73 18.31 -4.09
C ASN A 13 -3.01 18.28 -5.61
N ARG A 14 -2.34 19.14 -6.39
CA ARG A 14 -2.43 19.11 -7.85
C ARG A 14 -1.85 17.83 -8.44
N ILE A 15 -0.97 17.11 -7.71
CA ILE A 15 -0.41 15.82 -8.14
C ILE A 15 -1.50 14.74 -8.33
N PHE A 16 -2.63 14.87 -7.64
CA PHE A 16 -3.72 13.92 -7.76
C PHE A 16 -4.45 14.01 -9.10
N VAL A 17 -4.43 15.15 -9.77
CA VAL A 17 -5.09 15.31 -11.08
C VAL A 17 -4.45 14.42 -12.15
N PRO A 18 -3.14 14.53 -12.47
CA PRO A 18 -2.51 13.64 -13.43
C PRO A 18 -2.52 12.18 -12.97
N LEU A 19 -2.44 11.92 -11.66
CA LEU A 19 -2.55 10.56 -11.11
C LEU A 19 -3.92 9.93 -11.42
N LEU A 20 -5.02 10.64 -11.12
CA LEU A 20 -6.38 10.16 -11.36
C LEU A 20 -6.67 10.01 -12.85
N LEU A 21 -6.15 10.91 -13.70
CA LEU A 21 -6.22 10.76 -15.15
C LEU A 21 -5.49 9.50 -15.63
N ALA A 22 -4.28 9.25 -15.12
CA ALA A 22 -3.54 8.03 -15.43
C ALA A 22 -4.28 6.76 -14.96
N MET A 23 -4.92 6.80 -13.78
CA MET A 23 -5.76 5.70 -13.30
C MET A 23 -7.00 5.49 -14.18
N ALA A 24 -7.63 6.57 -14.64
CA ALA A 24 -8.74 6.49 -15.57
C ALA A 24 -8.33 5.87 -16.92
N LEU A 25 -7.15 6.23 -17.44
CA LEU A 25 -6.57 5.61 -18.64
C LEU A 25 -6.27 4.11 -18.43
N ALA A 26 -5.66 3.74 -17.30
CA ALA A 26 -5.42 2.35 -16.95
C ALA A 26 -6.72 1.54 -16.87
N ASN A 27 -7.78 2.13 -16.31
CA ASN A 27 -9.12 1.53 -16.27
C ASN A 27 -9.75 1.43 -17.67
N LEU A 28 -9.57 2.43 -18.54
CA LEU A 28 -10.04 2.40 -19.92
C LEU A 28 -9.41 1.22 -20.68
N LEU A 29 -8.11 0.96 -20.51
CA LEU A 29 -7.44 -0.20 -21.11
C LEU A 29 -8.10 -1.53 -20.73
N VAL A 30 -8.63 -1.66 -19.50
CA VAL A 30 -9.37 -2.86 -19.11
C VAL A 30 -10.72 -2.95 -19.83
N HIS A 31 -11.43 -1.83 -19.93
CA HIS A 31 -12.75 -1.78 -20.57
C HIS A 31 -12.69 -1.94 -22.08
N LEU A 32 -11.64 -1.46 -22.75
CA LEU A 32 -11.44 -1.68 -24.19
C LEU A 32 -11.36 -3.18 -24.53
N GLN A 33 -10.68 -3.98 -23.70
CA GLN A 33 -10.65 -5.43 -23.88
C GLN A 33 -12.00 -6.08 -23.57
N ALA A 34 -12.67 -5.63 -22.51
CA ALA A 34 -14.01 -6.13 -22.18
C ALA A 34 -15.04 -5.88 -23.31
N LEU A 35 -14.87 -4.80 -24.07
CA LEU A 35 -15.67 -4.46 -25.25
C LEU A 35 -15.18 -5.14 -26.54
N GLY A 36 -14.09 -5.92 -26.50
CA GLY A 36 -13.52 -6.59 -27.68
C GLY A 36 -12.77 -5.66 -28.64
N LEU A 37 -12.39 -4.46 -28.21
CA LEU A 37 -11.75 -3.45 -29.06
C LEU A 37 -10.21 -3.56 -29.09
N ALA A 38 -9.58 -4.09 -28.04
CA ALA A 38 -8.12 -4.28 -27.95
C ALA A 38 -7.71 -5.24 -26.83
N ASP A 39 -6.56 -5.93 -26.95
CA ASP A 39 -6.02 -6.82 -25.90
C ASP A 39 -5.18 -6.06 -24.85
N THR A 40 -5.85 -5.23 -24.03
CA THR A 40 -5.17 -4.25 -23.16
C THR A 40 -5.38 -4.43 -21.65
N ALA A 41 -6.17 -5.41 -21.20
CA ALA A 41 -6.57 -5.54 -19.79
C ALA A 41 -5.41 -5.87 -18.84
N SER A 42 -4.50 -6.78 -19.23
CA SER A 42 -3.33 -7.10 -18.38
C SER A 42 -2.48 -5.84 -18.14
N ARG A 43 -2.23 -5.08 -19.21
CA ARG A 43 -1.48 -3.82 -19.15
C ARG A 43 -2.19 -2.79 -18.28
N GLY A 44 -3.49 -2.60 -18.48
CA GLY A 44 -4.31 -1.69 -17.66
C GLY A 44 -4.28 -2.06 -16.17
N THR A 45 -4.35 -3.35 -15.85
CA THR A 45 -4.32 -3.85 -14.47
C THR A 45 -2.95 -3.61 -13.81
N ASP A 46 -1.86 -3.93 -14.50
CA ASP A 46 -0.50 -3.73 -13.96
C ASP A 46 -0.20 -2.23 -13.79
N VAL A 47 -0.57 -1.38 -14.76
CA VAL A 47 -0.42 0.08 -14.63
C VAL A 47 -1.22 0.62 -13.45
N MET A 48 -2.48 0.20 -13.28
CA MET A 48 -3.31 0.60 -12.14
C MET A 48 -2.67 0.20 -10.80
N LEU A 49 -2.15 -1.03 -10.71
CA LEU A 49 -1.45 -1.51 -9.51
C LEU A 49 -0.29 -0.58 -9.14
N TYR A 50 0.58 -0.26 -10.10
CA TYR A 50 1.73 0.60 -9.83
C TYR A 50 1.36 2.07 -9.58
N LEU A 51 0.26 2.57 -10.12
CA LEU A 51 -0.29 3.88 -9.75
C LEU A 51 -0.79 3.92 -8.30
N ILE A 52 -1.39 2.83 -7.81
CA ILE A 52 -1.76 2.73 -6.38
C ILE A 52 -0.51 2.62 -5.51
N ILE A 53 0.51 1.85 -5.93
CA ILE A 53 1.79 1.77 -5.22
C ILE A 53 2.50 3.14 -5.21
N LEU A 54 2.45 3.91 -6.30
CA LEU A 54 2.94 5.29 -6.36
C LEU A 54 2.27 6.16 -5.30
N LEU A 55 0.95 6.10 -5.21
CA LEU A 55 0.18 6.82 -4.23
C LEU A 55 0.63 6.45 -2.81
N LEU A 56 0.73 5.15 -2.49
CA LEU A 56 1.16 4.69 -1.17
C LEU A 56 2.59 5.11 -0.85
N ILE A 57 3.52 5.02 -1.80
CA ILE A 57 4.93 5.42 -1.60
C ILE A 57 5.05 6.93 -1.35
N ILE A 58 4.28 7.76 -2.08
CA ILE A 58 4.24 9.22 -1.87
C ILE A 58 3.66 9.56 -0.50
N LEU A 59 2.52 8.96 -0.15
CA LEU A 59 1.86 9.20 1.13
C LEU A 59 2.73 8.73 2.31
N SER A 60 3.25 7.50 2.25
CA SER A 60 4.12 6.93 3.29
C SER A 60 5.37 7.77 3.54
N GLY A 61 5.95 8.38 2.49
CA GLY A 61 7.12 9.27 2.62
C GLY A 61 6.92 10.47 3.56
N ARG A 62 5.67 10.85 3.83
CA ARG A 62 5.30 11.93 4.77
C ARG A 62 4.68 11.37 6.04
N VAL A 63 3.74 10.45 5.86
CA VAL A 63 2.89 9.87 6.90
C VAL A 63 3.73 9.06 7.89
N MET A 64 4.63 8.21 7.41
CA MET A 64 5.45 7.36 8.28
C MET A 64 6.43 8.20 9.13
N PRO A 65 7.26 9.11 8.56
CA PRO A 65 8.07 10.03 9.35
C PRO A 65 7.30 10.87 10.36
N PHE A 66 6.16 11.43 9.93
CA PHE A 66 5.34 12.28 10.79
C PHE A 66 4.80 11.49 11.99
N PHE A 67 4.24 10.31 11.75
CA PHE A 67 3.67 9.48 12.80
C PHE A 67 4.73 8.96 13.77
N THR A 68 5.87 8.51 13.25
CA THR A 68 6.97 8.03 14.10
C THR A 68 7.52 9.15 14.97
N ARG A 69 7.71 10.36 14.42
CA ARG A 69 8.13 11.54 15.20
C ARG A 69 7.10 11.93 16.27
N ALA A 70 5.81 11.84 15.94
CA ALA A 70 4.74 12.27 16.84
C ALA A 70 4.60 11.38 18.09
N VAL A 71 4.96 10.10 18.01
CA VAL A 71 4.75 9.13 19.11
C VAL A 71 6.02 8.61 19.76
N ILE A 72 7.20 8.83 19.16
CA ILE A 72 8.48 8.39 19.70
C ILE A 72 9.30 9.62 20.14
N PRO A 73 9.40 9.89 21.46
CA PRO A 73 10.14 11.03 21.98
C PRO A 73 11.60 11.02 21.55
N GLY A 74 12.12 12.18 21.14
CA GLY A 74 13.53 12.36 20.76
C GLY A 74 13.95 11.74 19.42
N HIS A 75 13.07 11.02 18.72
CA HIS A 75 13.40 10.45 17.41
C HIS A 75 13.03 11.40 16.27
N ALA A 76 14.01 11.67 15.39
CA ALA A 76 13.83 12.48 14.20
C ALA A 76 14.07 11.61 12.94
N PRO A 77 12.99 11.06 12.34
CA PRO A 77 13.09 10.33 11.08
C PRO A 77 13.82 11.12 10.00
N LYS A 78 14.82 10.50 9.37
CA LYS A 78 15.64 11.12 8.32
C LYS A 78 14.94 11.02 6.97
N GLN A 79 14.99 12.11 6.21
CA GLN A 79 14.55 12.15 4.82
C GLN A 79 15.76 12.45 3.94
N ASN A 80 15.87 11.75 2.81
CA ASN A 80 16.95 11.94 1.84
C ASN A 80 16.36 12.40 0.50
N PRO A 81 16.55 13.67 0.11
CA PRO A 81 15.99 14.22 -1.13
C PRO A 81 16.43 13.47 -2.39
N VAL A 82 17.63 12.89 -2.40
CA VAL A 82 18.14 12.12 -3.53
C VAL A 82 17.35 10.81 -3.66
N VAL A 83 17.14 10.10 -2.55
CA VAL A 83 16.34 8.86 -2.54
C VAL A 83 14.90 9.14 -2.96
N ASP A 84 14.34 10.27 -2.54
CA ASP A 84 12.99 10.69 -2.93
C ASP A 84 12.89 10.99 -4.43
N LYS A 85 13.88 11.70 -4.99
CA LYS A 85 13.95 12.00 -6.42
C LYS A 85 14.09 10.72 -7.25
N VAL A 86 15.01 9.82 -6.87
CA VAL A 86 15.22 8.54 -7.56
C VAL A 86 13.95 7.68 -7.49
N THR A 87 13.28 7.63 -6.34
CA THR A 87 12.01 6.91 -6.19
C THR A 87 10.97 7.39 -7.20
N LEU A 88 10.76 8.71 -7.30
CA LEU A 88 9.75 9.28 -8.21
C LEU A 88 10.10 9.04 -9.68
N ILE A 89 11.38 9.18 -10.05
CA ILE A 89 11.85 8.93 -11.42
C ILE A 89 11.67 7.45 -11.78
N ALA A 90 12.12 6.52 -10.93
CA ALA A 90 12.02 5.10 -11.19
C ALA A 90 10.55 4.64 -11.32
N LEU A 91 9.65 5.20 -10.51
CA LEU A 91 8.23 4.84 -10.56
C LEU A 91 7.53 5.42 -11.78
N GLY A 92 7.84 6.68 -12.14
CA GLY A 92 7.36 7.29 -13.38
C GLY A 92 7.85 6.53 -14.62
N ALA A 93 9.11 6.15 -14.64
CA ALA A 93 9.70 5.33 -15.70
C ALA A 93 9.02 3.96 -15.80
N LEU A 94 8.72 3.30 -14.67
CA LEU A 94 8.02 2.02 -14.65
C LEU A 94 6.61 2.13 -15.23
N ILE A 95 5.85 3.16 -14.85
CA ILE A 95 4.50 3.36 -15.40
C ILE A 95 4.54 3.60 -16.91
N LEU A 96 5.50 4.41 -17.40
CA LEU A 96 5.66 4.67 -18.83
C LEU A 96 6.11 3.42 -19.60
N GLU A 97 7.02 2.64 -19.03
CA GLU A 97 7.51 1.39 -19.60
C GLU A 97 6.36 0.39 -19.77
N LEU A 98 5.56 0.19 -18.72
CA LEU A 98 4.39 -0.70 -18.74
C LEU A 98 3.33 -0.25 -19.77
N LEU A 99 3.15 1.05 -19.96
CA LEU A 99 2.20 1.60 -20.92
C LEU A 99 2.64 1.42 -22.39
N LEU A 100 3.93 1.58 -22.66
CA LEU A 100 4.46 1.66 -24.02
C LEU A 100 5.00 0.31 -24.51
N LEU A 101 6.07 -0.17 -23.88
CA LEU A 101 6.87 -1.31 -24.34
C LEU A 101 7.43 -2.05 -23.11
N PRO A 102 6.60 -2.89 -22.45
CA PRO A 102 7.05 -3.63 -21.28
C PRO A 102 8.16 -4.62 -21.69
N THR A 103 9.28 -4.58 -20.98
CA THR A 103 10.42 -5.49 -21.19
C THR A 103 10.89 -6.07 -19.86
N PRO A 104 11.11 -7.40 -19.76
CA PRO A 104 11.39 -8.03 -18.48
C PRO A 104 12.59 -7.44 -17.73
N TRP A 105 13.70 -7.20 -18.44
CA TRP A 105 14.93 -6.66 -17.84
C TRP A 105 14.74 -5.25 -17.27
N LEU A 106 13.98 -4.38 -17.96
CA LEU A 106 13.77 -2.99 -17.53
C LEU A 106 12.76 -2.94 -16.38
N THR A 107 11.68 -3.72 -16.46
CA THR A 107 10.75 -3.91 -15.34
C THR A 107 11.51 -4.39 -14.09
N ALA A 108 12.41 -5.37 -14.23
CA ALA A 108 13.21 -5.88 -13.11
C ALA A 108 14.13 -4.80 -12.51
N LEU A 109 14.85 -4.06 -13.36
CA LEU A 109 15.74 -2.98 -12.94
C LEU A 109 14.98 -1.89 -12.17
N LEU A 110 13.83 -1.46 -12.69
CA LEU A 110 13.02 -0.40 -12.10
C LEU A 110 12.37 -0.85 -10.78
N THR A 111 11.80 -2.05 -10.73
CA THR A 111 11.22 -2.60 -9.48
C THR A 111 12.28 -2.85 -8.41
N LEU A 112 13.47 -3.32 -8.79
CA LEU A 112 14.61 -3.46 -7.87
C LEU A 112 15.10 -2.10 -7.35
N THR A 113 15.22 -1.11 -8.23
CA THR A 113 15.58 0.27 -7.83
C THR A 113 14.55 0.85 -6.84
N LEU A 114 13.26 0.60 -7.08
CA LEU A 114 12.19 1.01 -6.16
C LEU A 114 12.30 0.29 -4.81
N ALA A 115 12.59 -1.01 -4.80
CA ALA A 115 12.80 -1.75 -3.55
C ALA A 115 13.98 -1.19 -2.75
N VAL A 116 15.14 -0.97 -3.39
CA VAL A 116 16.34 -0.42 -2.74
C VAL A 116 16.06 0.97 -2.16
N THR A 117 15.43 1.86 -2.93
CA THR A 117 15.09 3.20 -2.44
C THR A 117 14.09 3.18 -1.28
N GLN A 118 13.13 2.25 -1.28
CA GLN A 118 12.18 2.08 -0.18
C GLN A 118 12.84 1.49 1.07
N ILE A 119 13.81 0.59 0.91
CA ILE A 119 14.64 0.08 2.02
C ILE A 119 15.43 1.23 2.66
N LEU A 120 16.09 2.08 1.86
CA LEU A 120 16.84 3.23 2.36
C LEU A 120 15.96 4.21 3.13
N ARG A 121 14.75 4.48 2.60
CA ARG A 121 13.72 5.27 3.30
C ARG A 121 13.32 4.64 4.63
N LEU A 122 13.00 3.35 4.62
CA LEU A 122 12.59 2.63 5.82
C LEU A 122 13.66 2.67 6.91
N PHE A 123 14.93 2.50 6.55
CA PHE A 123 16.06 2.66 7.47
C PHE A 123 16.14 4.07 8.07
N GLY A 124 15.91 5.11 7.26
CA GLY A 124 15.86 6.49 7.73
C GLY A 124 14.71 6.77 8.72
N TRP A 125 13.62 6.01 8.62
CA TRP A 125 12.43 6.19 9.46
C TRP A 125 12.38 5.27 10.67
N TYR A 126 13.17 4.19 10.67
CA TYR A 126 13.07 3.13 11.65
C TYR A 126 13.51 3.56 13.05
N HIS A 127 12.79 3.07 14.05
CA HIS A 127 13.15 3.12 15.46
C HIS A 127 12.57 1.89 16.16
N ARG A 128 13.32 1.27 17.09
CA ARG A 128 12.88 0.02 17.75
C ARG A 128 11.55 0.16 18.50
N GLY A 129 11.25 1.36 18.99
CA GLY A 129 9.99 1.69 19.67
C GLY A 129 8.73 1.49 18.83
N ILE A 130 8.84 1.43 17.49
CA ILE A 130 7.71 1.18 16.58
C ILE A 130 6.95 -0.10 16.97
N TRP A 131 7.67 -1.17 17.29
CA TRP A 131 7.08 -2.48 17.55
C TRP A 131 6.23 -2.54 18.83
N LYS A 132 6.35 -1.54 19.72
CA LYS A 132 5.51 -1.43 20.92
C LYS A 132 4.14 -0.81 20.64
N LEU A 133 3.93 -0.23 19.46
CA LEU A 133 2.75 0.55 19.12
C LEU A 133 2.01 -0.11 17.94
N PRO A 134 0.88 -0.81 18.18
CA PRO A 134 0.15 -1.53 17.13
C PRO A 134 -0.21 -0.70 15.90
N ILE A 135 -0.67 0.53 16.14
CA ILE A 135 -1.07 1.45 15.07
C ILE A 135 0.10 1.92 14.21
N LEU A 136 1.33 1.82 14.72
CA LEU A 136 2.53 2.20 13.99
C LEU A 136 3.13 0.98 13.29
N TRP A 137 3.34 -0.13 14.00
CA TRP A 137 3.99 -1.29 13.38
C TRP A 137 3.18 -1.86 12.21
N VAL A 138 1.84 -1.81 12.23
CA VAL A 138 1.03 -2.28 11.10
C VAL A 138 1.38 -1.56 9.79
N LEU A 139 1.62 -0.24 9.86
CA LEU A 139 2.01 0.56 8.69
C LEU A 139 3.42 0.19 8.21
N TYR A 140 4.34 -0.11 9.14
CA TYR A 140 5.68 -0.60 8.79
C TYR A 140 5.64 -2.00 8.17
N THR A 141 4.77 -2.89 8.64
CA THR A 141 4.59 -4.21 8.01
C THR A 141 3.97 -4.10 6.62
N GLY A 142 2.98 -3.23 6.41
CA GLY A 142 2.44 -2.96 5.08
C GLY A 142 3.51 -2.39 4.14
N PHE A 143 4.33 -1.46 4.62
CA PHE A 143 5.44 -0.92 3.81
C PHE A 143 6.52 -1.97 3.53
N PHE A 144 6.81 -2.88 4.48
CA PHE A 144 7.68 -4.03 4.25
C PHE A 144 7.14 -4.94 3.15
N TRP A 145 5.83 -5.20 3.11
CA TRP A 145 5.21 -5.96 2.02
C TRP A 145 5.30 -5.27 0.65
N ILE A 146 5.26 -3.92 0.61
CA ILE A 146 5.54 -3.18 -0.64
C ILE A 146 6.98 -3.47 -1.10
N ILE A 147 7.96 -3.37 -0.21
CA ILE A 147 9.37 -3.67 -0.52
C ILE A 147 9.52 -5.12 -0.99
N ALA A 148 8.97 -6.08 -0.24
CA ALA A 148 9.02 -7.49 -0.59
C ALA A 148 8.35 -7.77 -1.94
N GLY A 149 7.17 -7.21 -2.19
CA GLY A 149 6.48 -7.36 -3.47
C GLY A 149 7.24 -6.77 -4.66
N LEU A 150 7.96 -5.66 -4.47
CA LEU A 150 8.83 -5.08 -5.51
C LEU A 150 10.03 -5.99 -5.81
N LEU A 151 10.68 -6.55 -4.77
CA LEU A 151 11.75 -7.53 -4.94
C LEU A 151 11.27 -8.80 -5.63
N LEU A 152 10.12 -9.34 -5.19
CA LEU A 152 9.51 -10.53 -5.78
C LEU A 152 9.09 -10.28 -7.24
N MET A 153 8.66 -9.06 -7.59
CA MET A 153 8.37 -8.73 -8.97
C MET A 153 9.64 -8.71 -9.84
N ALA A 154 10.75 -8.17 -9.33
CA ALA A 154 12.01 -8.20 -10.04
C ALA A 154 12.47 -9.64 -10.32
N LEU A 155 12.32 -10.54 -9.34
CA LEU A 155 12.58 -11.97 -9.52
C LEU A 155 11.64 -12.62 -10.54
N ALA A 156 10.37 -12.22 -10.55
CA ALA A 156 9.37 -12.76 -11.47
C ALA A 156 9.66 -12.44 -12.95
N GLN A 157 10.40 -11.37 -13.24
CA GLN A 157 10.82 -11.06 -14.61
C GLN A 157 11.87 -12.02 -15.18
N PHE A 158 12.48 -12.85 -14.32
CA PHE A 158 13.46 -13.87 -14.70
C PHE A 158 12.94 -15.28 -14.40
N ASP A 159 11.62 -15.44 -14.26
CA ASP A 159 10.96 -16.71 -13.93
C ASP A 159 11.44 -17.35 -12.60
N LEU A 160 12.11 -16.59 -11.74
CA LEU A 160 12.61 -17.05 -10.43
C LEU A 160 11.52 -17.04 -9.35
N PHE A 161 10.38 -16.39 -9.62
CA PHE A 161 9.25 -16.33 -8.70
C PHE A 161 7.92 -16.16 -9.46
N PRO A 162 6.80 -16.78 -9.05
CA PRO A 162 5.54 -16.61 -9.75
C PRO A 162 5.00 -15.17 -9.65
N ALA A 163 4.84 -14.49 -10.80
CA ALA A 163 4.41 -13.10 -10.86
C ALA A 163 3.07 -12.85 -10.13
N ASN A 164 2.12 -13.78 -10.20
CA ASN A 164 0.84 -13.68 -9.50
C ASN A 164 1.01 -13.62 -7.96
N LEU A 165 1.94 -14.39 -7.39
CA LEU A 165 2.21 -14.37 -5.95
C LEU A 165 2.93 -13.05 -5.55
N ALA A 166 3.80 -12.53 -6.41
CA ALA A 166 4.42 -11.21 -6.21
C ALA A 166 3.37 -10.08 -6.24
N ARG A 167 2.39 -10.14 -7.15
CA ARG A 167 1.24 -9.22 -7.14
C ARG A 167 0.44 -9.31 -5.84
N HIS A 168 0.28 -10.50 -5.26
CA HIS A 168 -0.38 -10.65 -3.94
C HIS A 168 0.42 -10.06 -2.78
N ALA A 169 1.75 -10.10 -2.82
CA ALA A 169 2.58 -9.39 -1.85
C ALA A 169 2.32 -7.87 -1.91
N LEU A 170 2.23 -7.29 -3.11
CA LEU A 170 1.91 -5.86 -3.31
C LEU A 170 0.47 -5.50 -2.94
N THR A 171 -0.50 -6.32 -3.33
CA THR A 171 -1.94 -6.03 -3.16
C THR A 171 -2.43 -6.39 -1.76
N LEU A 172 -2.38 -7.66 -1.39
CA LEU A 172 -2.87 -8.15 -0.10
C LEU A 172 -1.98 -7.64 1.04
N GLY A 173 -0.66 -7.79 0.89
CA GLY A 173 0.32 -7.36 1.89
C GLY A 173 0.51 -5.85 1.91
N GLY A 174 0.92 -5.26 0.80
CA GLY A 174 1.25 -3.83 0.72
C GLY A 174 0.03 -2.93 0.87
N ILE A 175 -0.89 -2.99 -0.10
CA ILE A 175 -2.09 -2.15 -0.16
C ILE A 175 -3.05 -2.50 0.98
N GLY A 176 -3.33 -3.79 1.19
CA GLY A 176 -4.29 -4.27 2.18
C GLY A 176 -3.94 -3.88 3.60
N ILE A 177 -2.73 -4.24 4.07
CA ILE A 177 -2.31 -4.00 5.45
C ILE A 177 -2.14 -2.50 5.72
N THR A 178 -1.54 -1.76 4.78
CA THR A 178 -1.38 -0.30 4.92
C THR A 178 -2.74 0.39 5.01
N THR A 179 -3.67 0.02 4.12
CA THR A 179 -5.04 0.57 4.12
C THR A 179 -5.75 0.25 5.42
N PHE A 180 -5.71 -0.99 5.89
CA PHE A 180 -6.37 -1.39 7.14
C PHE A 180 -5.81 -0.64 8.36
N GLY A 181 -4.49 -0.50 8.46
CA GLY A 181 -3.84 0.30 9.50
C GLY A 181 -4.24 1.77 9.46
N MET A 182 -4.29 2.36 8.26
CA MET A 182 -4.74 3.74 8.07
C MET A 182 -6.22 3.92 8.40
N MET A 183 -7.09 3.00 8.00
CA MET A 183 -8.51 3.02 8.35
C MET A 183 -8.70 3.04 9.86
N ALA A 184 -7.99 2.19 10.60
CA ALA A 184 -8.08 2.14 12.07
C ALA A 184 -7.65 3.48 12.69
N ARG A 185 -6.54 4.02 12.21
CA ARG A 185 -5.98 5.29 12.69
C ARG A 185 -6.90 6.47 12.43
N VAL A 186 -7.36 6.60 11.18
CA VAL A 186 -8.25 7.68 10.72
C VAL A 186 -9.58 7.61 11.48
N SER A 187 -10.12 6.40 11.69
CA SER A 187 -11.35 6.21 12.47
C SER A 187 -11.21 6.73 13.89
N LEU A 188 -10.09 6.49 14.57
CA LEU A 188 -9.84 7.00 15.92
C LEU A 188 -9.65 8.54 15.92
N GLY A 189 -8.78 9.04 15.04
CA GLY A 189 -8.47 10.48 14.97
C GLY A 189 -9.67 11.35 14.59
N HIS A 190 -10.48 10.92 13.62
CA HIS A 190 -11.68 11.66 13.21
C HIS A 190 -12.88 11.47 14.12
N THR A 191 -12.83 10.54 15.07
CA THR A 191 -13.87 10.42 16.10
C THR A 191 -13.45 11.01 17.45
N GLY A 192 -12.31 11.70 17.51
CA GLY A 192 -11.80 12.38 18.71
C GLY A 192 -11.25 11.43 19.78
N ARG A 193 -11.00 10.17 19.44
CA ARG A 193 -10.55 9.14 20.39
C ARG A 193 -9.03 9.01 20.39
N PRO A 194 -8.42 8.53 21.49
CA PRO A 194 -7.00 8.21 21.52
C PRO A 194 -6.62 7.28 20.36
N ILE A 195 -5.47 7.52 19.73
CA ILE A 195 -4.96 6.70 18.62
C ILE A 195 -4.29 5.45 19.20
N ASP A 196 -5.10 4.66 19.91
CA ASP A 196 -4.74 3.39 20.52
C ASP A 196 -5.80 2.35 20.16
N PRO A 197 -5.47 1.35 19.32
CA PRO A 197 -6.46 0.39 18.83
C PRO A 197 -6.83 -0.62 19.92
N ALA A 198 -8.12 -1.01 19.95
CA ALA A 198 -8.57 -2.09 20.81
C ALA A 198 -7.81 -3.40 20.49
N PRO A 199 -7.64 -4.34 21.46
CA PRO A 199 -6.92 -5.60 21.23
C PRO A 199 -7.44 -6.40 20.03
N ALA A 200 -8.75 -6.39 19.79
CA ALA A 200 -9.38 -7.03 18.64
C ALA A 200 -8.87 -6.47 17.29
N ILE A 201 -8.58 -5.17 17.20
CA ILE A 201 -8.03 -4.54 16.00
C ILE A 201 -6.55 -4.92 15.83
N SER A 202 -5.80 -4.94 16.92
CA SER A 202 -4.40 -5.42 16.93
C SER A 202 -4.29 -6.88 16.48
N LEU A 203 -5.23 -7.73 16.90
CA LEU A 203 -5.37 -9.09 16.37
C LEU A 203 -5.63 -9.07 14.86
N GLY A 204 -6.54 -8.21 14.39
CA GLY A 204 -6.78 -8.01 12.95
C GLY A 204 -5.51 -7.65 12.15
N PHE A 205 -4.61 -6.83 12.70
CA PHE A 205 -3.32 -6.51 12.07
C PHE A 205 -2.42 -7.75 11.91
N VAL A 206 -2.39 -8.61 12.93
CA VAL A 206 -1.63 -9.86 12.91
C VAL A 206 -2.23 -10.84 11.90
N LEU A 207 -3.55 -11.03 11.95
CA LEU A 207 -4.27 -11.93 11.05
C LEU A 207 -4.08 -11.53 9.57
N LEU A 208 -4.04 -10.23 9.24
CA LEU A 208 -3.78 -9.78 7.88
C LEU A 208 -2.35 -10.08 7.41
N ASN A 209 -1.35 -9.95 8.29
CA ASN A 209 0.03 -10.33 7.96
C ASN A 209 0.14 -11.84 7.72
N ILE A 210 -0.54 -12.66 8.53
CA ILE A 210 -0.60 -14.11 8.34
C ILE A 210 -1.36 -14.44 7.03
N ALA A 211 -2.46 -13.75 6.74
CA ALA A 211 -3.20 -13.91 5.48
C ALA A 211 -2.31 -13.63 4.26
N ALA A 212 -1.51 -12.55 4.33
CA ALA A 212 -0.55 -12.19 3.29
C ALA A 212 0.55 -13.27 3.11
N ALA A 213 1.15 -13.72 4.22
CA ALA A 213 2.14 -14.77 4.18
C ALA A 213 1.59 -16.09 3.63
N ALA A 214 0.40 -16.51 4.07
CA ALA A 214 -0.28 -17.69 3.58
C ALA A 214 -0.58 -17.60 2.07
N ARG A 215 -1.01 -16.42 1.58
CA ARG A 215 -1.31 -16.21 0.16
C ARG A 215 -0.07 -16.28 -0.72
N VAL A 216 1.03 -15.66 -0.28
CA VAL A 216 2.24 -15.46 -1.08
C VAL A 216 3.15 -16.68 -1.02
N PHE A 217 3.37 -17.25 0.17
CA PHE A 217 4.34 -18.32 0.38
C PHE A 217 3.71 -19.71 0.51
N GLY A 218 2.45 -19.80 0.96
CA GLY A 218 1.75 -21.08 1.11
C GLY A 218 1.75 -21.94 -0.16
N PRO A 219 1.34 -21.40 -1.33
CA PRO A 219 1.38 -22.14 -2.60
C PRO A 219 2.77 -22.62 -3.02
N LEU A 220 3.86 -22.03 -2.52
CA LEU A 220 5.23 -22.45 -2.81
C LEU A 220 5.66 -23.65 -1.96
N LEU A 221 5.11 -23.77 -0.74
CA LEU A 221 5.40 -24.87 0.18
C LEU A 221 4.65 -26.14 -0.22
N LEU A 222 3.38 -25.99 -0.63
CA LEU A 222 2.51 -27.12 -0.95
C LEU A 222 1.53 -26.75 -2.07
N ALA A 223 2.03 -26.76 -3.31
CA ALA A 223 1.29 -26.34 -4.50
C ALA A 223 -0.01 -27.12 -4.73
N GLU A 224 -0.03 -28.42 -4.39
CA GLU A 224 -1.20 -29.29 -4.54
C GLU A 224 -2.40 -28.87 -3.66
N LYS A 225 -2.16 -28.11 -2.59
CA LYS A 225 -3.20 -27.60 -1.69
C LYS A 225 -3.50 -26.11 -1.95
N TYR A 226 -3.43 -25.68 -3.21
CA TYR A 226 -3.67 -24.29 -3.60
C TYR A 226 -4.97 -23.69 -3.02
N ASN A 227 -6.09 -24.42 -3.13
CA ASN A 227 -7.39 -23.95 -2.63
C ASN A 227 -7.40 -23.78 -1.10
N LEU A 228 -6.69 -24.64 -0.36
CA LEU A 228 -6.57 -24.51 1.10
C LEU A 228 -5.91 -23.18 1.47
N TRP A 229 -4.81 -22.81 0.80
CA TRP A 229 -4.11 -21.55 1.06
C TRP A 229 -4.95 -20.33 0.71
N ILE A 230 -5.76 -20.41 -0.35
CA ILE A 230 -6.72 -19.36 -0.70
C ILE A 230 -7.78 -19.22 0.39
N HIS A 231 -8.43 -20.31 0.80
CA HIS A 231 -9.48 -20.27 1.81
C HIS A 231 -8.95 -19.81 3.17
N LEU A 232 -7.76 -20.25 3.57
CA LEU A 232 -7.10 -19.79 4.79
C LEU A 232 -6.81 -18.29 4.73
N SER A 233 -6.17 -17.82 3.67
CA SER A 233 -5.87 -16.39 3.50
C SER A 233 -7.13 -15.54 3.47
N GLY A 234 -8.13 -15.94 2.68
CA GLY A 234 -9.42 -15.25 2.58
C GLY A 234 -10.20 -15.24 3.89
N GLY A 235 -10.21 -16.37 4.63
CA GLY A 235 -10.86 -16.47 5.94
C GLY A 235 -10.22 -15.54 6.97
N LEU A 236 -8.87 -15.54 7.06
CA LEU A 236 -8.13 -14.63 7.93
C LEU A 236 -8.41 -13.16 7.58
N TRP A 237 -8.44 -12.82 6.29
CA TRP A 237 -8.79 -11.48 5.81
C TRP A 237 -10.20 -11.07 6.23
N VAL A 238 -11.20 -11.93 5.99
CA VAL A 238 -12.61 -11.67 6.38
C VAL A 238 -12.74 -11.46 7.88
N ILE A 239 -12.09 -12.30 8.70
CA ILE A 239 -12.10 -12.15 10.16
C ILE A 239 -11.52 -10.79 10.57
N SER A 240 -10.38 -10.36 10.00
CA SER A 240 -9.80 -9.04 10.30
C SER A 240 -10.75 -7.89 10.00
N PHE A 241 -11.41 -7.91 8.83
CA PHE A 241 -12.37 -6.87 8.46
C PHE A 241 -13.67 -6.94 9.28
N LEU A 242 -14.10 -8.13 9.71
CA LEU A 242 -15.22 -8.29 10.62
C LEU A 242 -14.92 -7.68 11.99
N LEU A 243 -13.73 -7.95 12.55
CA LEU A 243 -13.25 -7.33 13.79
C LEU A 243 -13.20 -5.81 13.66
N PHE A 244 -12.73 -5.29 12.52
CA PHE A 244 -12.75 -3.87 12.22
C PHE A 244 -14.17 -3.29 12.29
N SER A 245 -15.09 -3.89 11.52
CA SER A 245 -16.47 -3.41 11.42
C SER A 245 -17.18 -3.41 12.76
N VAL A 246 -17.09 -4.51 13.53
CA VAL A 246 -17.73 -4.63 14.84
C VAL A 246 -17.21 -3.58 15.83
N VAL A 247 -15.90 -3.31 15.83
CA VAL A 247 -15.29 -2.36 16.77
C VAL A 247 -15.47 -0.89 16.35
N TYR A 248 -15.39 -0.58 15.05
CA TYR A 248 -15.37 0.80 14.57
C TYR A 248 -16.71 1.32 14.06
N LEU A 249 -17.62 0.49 13.56
CA LEU A 249 -18.95 0.94 13.14
C LEU A 249 -19.67 1.76 14.24
N PRO A 250 -19.81 1.31 15.49
CA PRO A 250 -20.44 2.11 16.53
C PRO A 250 -19.67 3.40 16.88
N LYS A 251 -18.36 3.45 16.61
CA LYS A 251 -17.54 4.64 16.85
C LYS A 251 -17.72 5.69 15.76
N LEU A 252 -17.92 5.25 14.52
CA LEU A 252 -18.11 6.07 13.33
C LEU A 252 -19.56 6.53 13.15
N SER A 253 -20.53 5.80 13.72
CA SER A 253 -21.96 6.14 13.65
C SER A 253 -22.46 6.98 14.82
N ARG A 254 -21.56 7.49 15.68
CA ARG A 254 -21.89 8.33 16.83
C ARG A 254 -21.13 9.65 16.74
N PRO A 255 -21.68 10.75 17.29
CA PRO A 255 -20.96 12.01 17.37
C PRO A 255 -19.58 11.83 17.99
N ARG A 256 -18.64 12.67 17.57
CA ARG A 256 -17.31 12.73 18.16
C ARG A 256 -17.36 12.87 19.68
N VAL A 257 -16.43 12.20 20.36
CA VAL A 257 -16.36 12.23 21.83
C VAL A 257 -15.82 13.57 22.38
N ASP A 258 -15.21 14.39 21.53
CA ASP A 258 -14.66 15.71 21.90
C ASP A 258 -15.61 16.87 21.57
N GLY A 259 -16.84 16.59 21.14
CA GLY A 259 -17.87 17.59 20.85
C GLY A 259 -17.62 18.46 19.62
N LYS A 260 -16.56 18.22 18.84
CA LYS A 260 -16.31 18.92 17.58
C LYS A 260 -17.20 18.38 16.46
N ALA A 261 -17.28 19.11 15.34
CA ALA A 261 -18.00 18.65 14.17
C ALA A 261 -17.46 17.30 13.65
N GLY A 262 -18.37 16.35 13.44
CA GLY A 262 -18.09 14.99 12.94
C GLY A 262 -18.75 13.89 13.77
#